data_AF-A0A920RS56-F1
#
_entry.id   AF-A0A920RS56-F1
#
_cell.length_a   1.000
_cell.length_b   1.000
_cell.length_c   1.000
_cell.angle_alpha   90.00
_cell.angle_beta   90.00
_cell.angle_gamma   90.00
#
_symmetry.space_group_name_H-M   'P 1'
#
loop_
_entity.id
_entity.type
_entity.pdbx_description
1 polymer ?
#
loop_
_entity_poly.entity_id
_entity_poly.type
_entity_poly.pdbx_seq_one_letter_code
_entity_poly.pdbx_strand_id
1 'polypeptide(L)'
;MQMWKTFLANRAKGFGEFYYLGSEPLDGTGDRVDVLISELGNVRCRWYLDRKQGRLLGFDSRREEDTDECEVRLTGDFESGGVTGQRQSRFVREDNRWRRSVSRR
;
A
#
# COMPACT_ATOMS: atom_id res chain seq x y z
N MET A 1 -1.44 7.56 -11.47
CA MET A 1 -1.29 7.20 -10.04
C MET A 1 0.09 7.66 -9.52
N GLN A 2 0.17 8.77 -8.78
CA GLN A 2 1.42 9.27 -8.15
C GLN A 2 1.28 9.45 -6.62
N MET A 3 0.34 8.74 -5.99
CA MET A 3 0.00 8.95 -4.57
C MET A 3 1.13 8.60 -3.61
N TRP A 4 1.86 7.52 -3.88
CA TRP A 4 3.05 7.16 -3.11
C TRP A 4 4.13 8.24 -3.15
N LYS A 5 4.32 8.93 -4.29
CA LYS A 5 5.24 10.08 -4.36
C LYS A 5 4.77 11.24 -3.49
N THR A 6 3.46 11.51 -3.46
CA THR A 6 2.87 12.57 -2.62
C THR A 6 2.96 12.21 -1.14
N PHE A 7 2.74 10.95 -0.77
CA PHE A 7 2.94 10.43 0.58
C PHE A 7 4.37 10.60 1.04
N LEU A 8 5.35 10.20 0.21
CA LEU A 8 6.77 10.30 0.55
C LEU A 8 7.27 11.75 0.57
N ALA A 9 6.80 12.60 -0.36
CA ALA A 9 7.29 13.97 -0.52
C ALA A 9 6.58 14.99 0.38
N ASN A 10 5.25 14.93 0.46
CA ASN A 10 4.42 15.96 1.08
C ASN A 10 3.78 15.51 2.41
N ARG A 11 3.92 14.23 2.77
CA ARG A 11 3.36 13.63 3.99
C ARG A 11 1.88 14.06 4.15
N ALA A 12 1.47 14.48 5.35
CA ALA A 12 0.07 14.85 5.63
C ALA A 12 -0.45 16.08 4.86
N LYS A 13 0.42 17.02 4.46
CA LYS A 13 -0.03 18.30 3.85
C LYS A 13 -0.57 18.15 2.42
N GLY A 14 -0.31 17.00 1.79
CA GLY A 14 -0.75 16.72 0.43
C GLY A 14 -2.10 16.01 0.32
N PHE A 15 -2.77 15.72 1.44
CA PHE A 15 -4.00 14.92 1.47
C PHE A 15 -5.14 15.68 2.15
N GLY A 16 -6.38 15.41 1.70
CA GLY A 16 -7.58 15.94 2.35
C GLY A 16 -7.81 15.28 3.71
N GLU A 17 -7.67 13.96 3.76
CA GLU A 17 -7.61 13.20 5.00
C GLU A 17 -6.26 12.52 5.14
N PHE A 18 -5.68 12.58 6.34
CA PHE A 18 -4.49 11.84 6.70
C PHE A 18 -4.50 11.52 8.19
N TYR A 19 -4.74 10.26 8.55
CA TYR A 19 -4.87 9.88 9.95
C TYR A 19 -4.46 8.43 10.21
N TYR A 20 -4.15 8.14 11.46
CA TYR A 20 -3.88 6.78 11.93
C TYR A 20 -5.19 6.12 12.32
N LEU A 21 -5.50 4.99 11.67
CA LEU A 21 -6.71 4.22 11.94
C LEU A 21 -6.57 3.34 13.18
N GLY A 22 -5.39 2.73 13.34
CA GLY A 22 -5.15 1.72 14.37
C GLY A 22 -4.31 0.57 13.84
N SER A 23 -4.20 -0.49 14.63
CA SER A 23 -3.51 -1.71 14.21
C SER A 23 -4.52 -2.78 13.82
N GLU A 24 -4.36 -3.41 12.66
CA GLU A 24 -5.25 -4.46 12.14
C GLU A 24 -4.44 -5.64 11.54
N PRO A 25 -4.99 -6.86 11.44
CA PRO A 25 -4.33 -7.94 10.70
C PRO A 25 -4.19 -7.57 9.21
N LEU A 26 -3.01 -7.74 8.61
CA LEU A 26 -2.75 -7.30 7.23
C LEU A 26 -3.70 -7.96 6.21
N ASP A 27 -3.86 -9.28 6.28
CA ASP A 27 -4.71 -10.07 5.36
C ASP A 27 -5.88 -10.73 6.11
N GLY A 28 -6.39 -10.06 7.14
CA GLY A 28 -7.47 -10.58 8.00
C GLY A 28 -7.04 -11.70 8.97
N THR A 29 -5.83 -12.22 8.83
CA THR A 29 -5.22 -13.21 9.73
C THR A 29 -3.75 -12.88 10.00
N GLY A 30 -3.20 -13.37 11.11
CA GLY A 30 -1.77 -13.25 11.42
C GLY A 30 -1.37 -11.94 12.11
N ASP A 31 -0.14 -11.48 11.80
CA ASP A 31 0.50 -10.35 12.48
C ASP A 31 -0.24 -9.03 12.24
N ARG A 32 -0.36 -8.23 13.31
CA ARG A 32 -0.99 -6.90 13.24
C ARG A 32 -0.02 -5.89 12.68
N VAL A 33 -0.51 -5.07 11.77
CA VAL A 33 0.18 -3.95 11.14
C VAL A 33 -0.49 -2.65 11.55
N ASP A 34 0.28 -1.58 11.61
CA ASP A 34 -0.26 -0.23 11.84
C ASP A 34 -0.78 0.32 10.51
N VAL A 35 -2.00 0.87 10.55
CA VAL A 35 -2.73 1.33 9.36
C VAL A 35 -2.85 2.85 9.37
N LEU A 36 -2.34 3.49 8.33
CA LEU A 36 -2.60 4.90 8.05
C LEU A 36 -3.59 5.02 6.90
N ILE A 37 -4.50 5.98 7.00
CA ILE A 37 -5.42 6.35 5.93
C ILE A 37 -4.95 7.66 5.32
N SER A 38 -4.99 7.73 3.99
CA SER A 38 -4.86 9.00 3.28
C SER A 38 -5.89 9.10 2.17
N GLU A 39 -6.46 10.29 1.97
CA GLU A 39 -7.37 10.57 0.86
C GLU A 39 -6.87 11.73 0.00
N LEU A 40 -6.86 11.52 -1.32
CA LEU A 40 -6.50 12.55 -2.29
C LEU A 40 -7.48 12.54 -3.46
N GLY A 41 -8.36 13.54 -3.50
CA GLY A 41 -9.46 13.58 -4.46
C GLY A 41 -10.42 12.44 -4.21
N ASN A 42 -10.74 11.66 -5.26
CA ASN A 42 -11.58 10.48 -5.18
C ASN A 42 -10.76 9.19 -5.01
N VAL A 43 -9.68 9.20 -4.24
CA VAL A 43 -8.93 7.97 -3.99
C VAL A 43 -8.53 7.91 -2.54
N ARG A 44 -8.91 6.80 -1.91
CA ARG A 44 -8.53 6.45 -0.55
C ARG A 44 -7.41 5.41 -0.60
N CYS A 45 -6.38 5.64 0.21
CA CYS A 45 -5.28 4.70 0.37
C CYS A 45 -5.16 4.24 1.82
N ARG A 46 -4.99 2.94 2.02
CA ARG A 46 -4.63 2.31 3.29
C ARG A 46 -3.14 1.95 3.23
N TRP A 47 -2.33 2.51 4.11
CA TRP A 47 -0.90 2.22 4.19
C TRP A 47 -0.63 1.28 5.36
N TYR A 48 0.15 0.23 5.11
CA TYR A 48 0.44 -0.80 6.10
C TYR A 48 1.89 -0.72 6.55
N LEU A 49 2.09 -0.55 7.86
CA LEU A 49 3.39 -0.40 8.48
C LEU A 49 3.64 -1.56 9.46
N ASP A 50 4.84 -2.13 9.41
CA ASP A 50 5.30 -3.06 10.42
C ASP A 50 5.41 -2.36 11.78
N ARG A 51 4.82 -2.95 12.82
CA ARG A 51 4.77 -2.33 14.16
C ARG A 51 6.12 -2.32 14.87
N LYS A 52 7.01 -3.25 14.55
CA LYS A 52 8.29 -3.42 15.25
C LYS A 52 9.34 -2.46 14.70
N GLN A 53 9.36 -2.28 13.39
CA GLN A 53 10.42 -1.57 12.66
C GLN A 53 9.90 -0.31 11.94
N GLY A 54 8.58 -0.09 11.90
CA GLY A 54 7.98 1.03 11.16
C GLY A 54 8.13 0.92 9.64
N ARG A 55 8.46 -0.28 9.14
CA ARG A 55 8.73 -0.50 7.71
C ARG A 55 7.43 -0.54 6.91
N LEU A 56 7.40 0.12 5.75
CA LEU A 56 6.26 0.02 4.84
C LEU A 56 6.17 -1.40 4.25
N LEU A 57 5.04 -2.06 4.50
CA LEU A 57 4.74 -3.40 4.01
C LEU A 57 3.93 -3.38 2.72
N GLY A 58 3.20 -2.28 2.48
CA GLY A 58 2.36 -2.15 1.30
C GLY A 58 1.32 -1.06 1.47
N PHE A 59 0.47 -0.94 0.46
CA PHE A 59 -0.71 -0.09 0.52
C PHE A 59 -1.80 -0.61 -0.41
N ASP A 60 -3.04 -0.35 -0.03
CA ASP A 60 -4.22 -0.57 -0.87
C ASP A 60 -4.76 0.77 -1.30
N SER A 61 -5.22 0.86 -2.54
CA SER A 61 -5.79 2.07 -3.09
C SER A 61 -7.11 1.75 -3.77
N ARG A 62 -8.15 2.52 -3.41
CA ARG A 62 -9.50 2.40 -3.95
C ARG A 62 -9.96 3.77 -4.45
N ARG A 63 -10.56 3.81 -5.64
CA ARG A 63 -11.14 5.04 -6.21
C ARG A 63 -12.56 5.30 -5.74
N GLU A 64 -13.42 4.30 -5.86
CA GLU A 64 -14.82 4.39 -5.45
C GLU A 64 -15.15 3.19 -4.56
N GLU A 65 -16.09 3.33 -3.64
CA GLU A 65 -16.43 2.31 -2.64
C GLU A 65 -16.74 0.94 -3.27
N ASP A 66 -17.35 0.96 -4.47
CA ASP A 66 -17.75 -0.21 -5.25
C ASP A 66 -16.72 -0.67 -6.29
N THR A 67 -15.51 -0.10 -6.30
CA THR A 67 -14.43 -0.53 -7.22
C THR A 67 -13.44 -1.45 -6.51
N ASP A 68 -12.96 -2.47 -7.25
CA ASP A 68 -11.90 -3.37 -6.79
C ASP A 68 -10.66 -2.59 -6.32
N GLU A 69 -10.15 -3.02 -5.16
CA GLU A 69 -8.96 -2.41 -4.58
C GLU A 69 -7.72 -2.80 -5.38
N CYS A 70 -6.88 -1.82 -5.68
CA CYS A 70 -5.55 -2.05 -6.21
C CYS A 70 -4.59 -2.22 -5.04
N GLU A 71 -4.06 -3.43 -4.88
CA GLU A 71 -3.23 -3.79 -3.74
C GLU A 71 -1.75 -3.86 -4.13
N VAL A 72 -0.92 -3.25 -3.30
CA VAL A 72 0.52 -3.29 -3.45
C VAL A 72 1.12 -3.87 -2.19
N ARG A 73 1.95 -4.89 -2.36
CA ARG A 73 2.72 -5.52 -1.28
C ARG A 73 4.21 -5.38 -1.61
N LEU A 74 4.98 -4.93 -0.64
CA LEU A 74 6.43 -4.81 -0.72
C LEU A 74 7.04 -6.05 -0.06
N THR A 75 7.52 -6.98 -0.88
CA THR A 75 7.98 -8.30 -0.41
C THR A 75 9.47 -8.47 -0.67
N GLY A 76 10.26 -8.55 0.39
CA GLY A 76 11.69 -8.82 0.31
C GLY A 76 12.53 -7.63 -0.16
N ASP A 77 13.82 -7.72 0.16
CA ASP A 77 14.85 -6.82 -0.33
C ASP A 77 15.40 -7.42 -1.62
N PHE A 78 15.58 -6.61 -2.66
CA PHE A 78 16.36 -6.98 -3.82
C PHE A 78 17.66 -6.19 -3.79
N GLU A 79 18.75 -6.89 -4.04
CA GLU A 79 20.05 -6.28 -4.29
C GLU A 79 20.37 -6.48 -5.77
N SER A 80 20.53 -5.39 -6.48
CA SER A 80 20.95 -5.42 -7.88
C SER A 80 21.98 -4.32 -8.11
N GLY A 81 23.21 -4.69 -8.47
CA GLY A 81 24.26 -3.74 -8.81
C GLY A 81 24.59 -2.73 -7.70
N GLY A 82 24.55 -3.13 -6.43
CA GLY A 82 24.84 -2.25 -5.28
C GLY A 82 23.67 -1.36 -4.83
N VAL A 83 22.49 -1.50 -5.45
CA VAL A 83 21.25 -0.85 -5.00
C VAL A 83 20.41 -1.85 -4.23
N THR A 84 20.21 -1.58 -2.93
CA THR A 84 19.25 -2.30 -2.08
C THR A 84 17.91 -1.57 -2.15
N GLY A 85 16.84 -2.29 -2.52
CA GLY A 85 15.49 -1.75 -2.58
C GLY A 85 14.45 -2.80 -2.25
N GLN A 86 13.21 -2.41 -1.97
CA GLN A 86 12.13 -3.37 -1.71
C GLN A 86 11.48 -3.80 -3.02
N ARG A 87 11.22 -5.11 -3.18
CA ARG A 87 10.53 -5.61 -4.37
C ARG A 87 9.05 -5.29 -4.28
N GLN A 88 8.58 -4.47 -5.21
CA GLN A 88 7.16 -4.15 -5.32
C GLN A 88 6.43 -5.24 -6.11
N SER A 89 5.42 -5.84 -5.49
CA SER A 89 4.46 -6.71 -6.16
C SER A 89 3.10 -6.03 -6.14
N ARG A 90 2.52 -5.84 -7.33
CA ARG A 90 1.13 -5.39 -7.46
C ARG A 90 0.23 -6.61 -7.62
N PHE A 91 -0.85 -6.63 -6.86
CA PHE A 91 -1.91 -7.62 -6.93
C PHE A 91 -3.21 -6.91 -7.28
N VAL A 92 -4.01 -7.59 -8.08
CA VAL A 92 -5.38 -7.21 -8.37
C VAL A 92 -6.25 -8.39 -7.97
N ARG A 93 -7.38 -8.08 -7.37
CA ARG A 93 -8.39 -9.08 -7.00
C ARG A 93 -9.30 -9.26 -8.21
N GLU A 94 -9.29 -10.45 -8.81
CA GLU A 94 -10.17 -10.82 -9.93
C GLU A 94 -10.91 -12.10 -9.54
N ASP A 95 -12.25 -12.11 -9.64
CA ASP A 95 -13.10 -13.26 -9.30
C ASP A 95 -12.82 -13.86 -7.91
N ASN A 96 -12.72 -13.02 -6.88
CA ASN A 96 -12.35 -13.41 -5.51
C ASN A 96 -10.99 -14.12 -5.39
N ARG A 97 -10.14 -14.07 -6.42
CA ARG A 97 -8.81 -14.69 -6.43
C ARG A 97 -7.72 -13.63 -6.57
N TRP A 98 -6.65 -13.80 -5.80
CA TRP A 98 -5.47 -12.95 -5.90
C TRP A 98 -4.68 -13.26 -7.16
N ARG A 99 -4.53 -12.28 -8.05
CA ARG A 99 -3.67 -12.38 -9.22
C ARG A 99 -2.59 -11.32 -9.17
N ARG A 100 -1.34 -11.74 -9.39
CA ARG A 100 -0.23 -10.81 -9.56
C ARG A 100 -0.44 -10.08 -10.88
N SER A 101 -0.58 -8.77 -10.85
CA SER A 101 -0.70 -8.01 -12.08
C SER A 101 0.67 -7.98 -12.75
N VAL A 102 0.83 -8.74 -13.83
CA VAL A 102 2.02 -8.66 -14.67
C VAL A 102 1.77 -7.50 -15.63
N SER A 103 2.40 -6.36 -15.39
CA SER A 103 2.52 -5.32 -16.42
C SER A 103 3.29 -5.94 -17.58
N ARG A 104 2.56 -6.36 -18.63
CA ARG A 104 3.17 -6.57 -19.94
C ARG A 104 3.59 -5.18 -20.43
N ARG A 105 4.88 -5.06 -20.79
CA ARG A 105 5.42 -3.87 -21.47
C ARG A 105 4.76 -3.72 -22.83
#